data_AF-A0A971NTB3-F1
#
_entry.id   AF-A0A971NTB3-F1
#
_cell.length_a   1.000
_cell.length_b   1.000
_cell.length_c   1.000
_cell.angle_alpha   90.00
_cell.angle_beta   90.00
_cell.angle_gamma   90.00
#
_symmetry.space_group_name_H-M   'P 1'
#
loop_
_entity.id
_entity.type
_entity.pdbx_description
1 polymer ?
#
loop_
_entity_poly.entity_id
_entity_poly.type
_entity_poly.pdbx_seq_one_letter_code
_entity_poly.pdbx_strand_id
1 'polypeptide(L)'
;INSPAFFVTNVIGVINLRGVQFRADSGIILRAGGQENWGAVGANGGSVTLVANNQVLEGDIVSDRISSVVIQLRGNSHLTGAVNPSDTSRSLALSLDATSTLTLTKNSYIPQISGVVLSDNHAINITGNNFNLYYDPALSSSLGGKTYQLTGGGSLLPHP
;
A
#
# COMPACT_ATOMS: atom_id res chain seq x y z
N ILE A 1 -13.84 7.33 -17.64
CA ILE A 1 -12.76 6.79 -16.79
C ILE A 1 -12.51 7.82 -15.71
N ASN A 2 -12.79 7.49 -14.44
CA ASN A 2 -12.39 8.38 -13.35
C ASN A 2 -10.90 8.16 -13.10
N SER A 3 -10.12 9.21 -13.27
CA SER A 3 -8.66 9.18 -13.10
C SER A 3 -8.27 9.00 -11.63
N PRO A 4 -7.16 8.31 -11.34
CA PRO A 4 -6.62 8.29 -9.98
C PRO A 4 -6.28 9.72 -9.53
N ALA A 5 -6.25 9.97 -8.22
CA ALA A 5 -5.82 11.26 -7.71
C ALA A 5 -4.36 11.56 -8.09
N PHE A 6 -3.52 10.52 -8.10
CA PHE A 6 -2.15 10.57 -8.63
C PHE A 6 -1.91 9.47 -9.65
N PHE A 7 -1.43 9.85 -10.83
CA PHE A 7 -0.90 8.92 -11.82
C PHE A 7 0.60 9.18 -12.01
N VAL A 8 1.43 8.16 -11.79
CA VAL A 8 2.89 8.25 -11.91
C VAL A 8 3.38 7.30 -12.99
N THR A 9 4.04 7.84 -14.01
CA THR A 9 4.59 7.10 -15.15
C THR A 9 5.90 7.73 -15.57
N ASN A 10 6.88 6.92 -16.00
CA ASN A 10 8.17 7.35 -16.54
C ASN A 10 8.96 8.37 -15.69
N VAL A 11 8.72 8.40 -14.37
CA VAL A 11 9.40 9.31 -13.43
C VAL A 11 9.63 8.64 -12.09
N ILE A 12 10.58 9.22 -11.33
CA ILE A 12 10.74 8.97 -9.90
C ILE A 12 10.17 10.18 -9.16
N GLY A 13 9.14 9.97 -8.34
CA GLY A 13 8.40 11.05 -7.67
C GLY A 13 8.23 10.83 -6.17
N VAL A 14 8.06 11.93 -5.44
CA VAL A 14 7.67 11.91 -4.02
C VAL A 14 6.43 12.77 -3.83
N ILE A 15 5.40 12.19 -3.24
CA ILE A 15 4.13 12.85 -2.92
C ILE A 15 4.06 12.99 -1.40
N ASN A 16 3.96 14.22 -0.89
CA ASN A 16 3.85 14.50 0.53
C ASN A 16 2.46 15.07 0.85
N LEU A 17 1.70 14.38 1.70
CA LEU A 17 0.39 14.80 2.18
C LEU A 17 0.42 14.97 3.70
N ARG A 18 -0.08 16.11 4.18
CA ARG A 18 -0.15 16.41 5.61
C ARG A 18 -1.39 17.21 5.98
N GLY A 19 -2.31 16.61 6.74
CA GLY A 19 -3.48 17.28 7.29
C GLY A 19 -4.37 17.96 6.25
N VAL A 20 -4.35 17.50 4.99
CA VAL A 20 -5.17 18.08 3.92
C VAL A 20 -6.49 17.35 3.79
N GLN A 21 -7.54 18.06 3.38
CA GLN A 21 -8.76 17.41 2.92
C GLN A 21 -8.48 16.73 1.58
N PHE A 22 -8.44 15.40 1.59
CA PHE A 22 -8.11 14.59 0.42
C PHE A 22 -9.29 13.69 0.06
N ARG A 23 -9.60 13.59 -1.23
CA ARG A 23 -10.62 12.68 -1.76
C ARG A 23 -10.20 12.16 -3.13
N ALA A 24 -10.31 10.85 -3.33
CA ALA A 24 -10.12 10.21 -4.62
C ALA A 24 -11.46 9.68 -5.14
N ASP A 25 -12.19 10.51 -5.89
CA ASP A 25 -13.55 10.18 -6.38
C ASP A 25 -13.60 8.96 -7.30
N SER A 26 -12.46 8.59 -7.90
CA SER A 26 -12.30 7.34 -8.66
C SER A 26 -12.23 6.08 -7.80
N GLY A 27 -12.06 6.23 -6.49
CA GLY A 27 -11.69 5.15 -5.59
C GLY A 27 -10.22 4.72 -5.71
N ILE A 28 -9.39 5.45 -6.49
CA ILE A 28 -7.96 5.16 -6.65
C ILE A 28 -7.15 6.38 -6.22
N ILE A 29 -6.38 6.23 -5.14
CA ILE A 29 -5.47 7.28 -4.65
C ILE A 29 -4.30 7.42 -5.63
N LEU A 30 -3.64 6.31 -5.90
CA LEU A 30 -2.37 6.28 -6.61
C LEU A 30 -2.36 5.11 -7.59
N ARG A 31 -2.00 5.42 -8.84
CA ARG A 31 -1.62 4.43 -9.83
C ARG A 31 -0.20 4.72 -10.33
N ALA A 32 0.71 3.80 -10.06
CA ALA A 32 2.03 3.78 -10.69
C ALA A 32 2.00 2.80 -11.87
N GLY A 33 2.31 3.26 -13.08
CA GLY A 33 2.22 2.36 -14.24
C GLY A 33 2.73 2.95 -15.54
N GLY A 34 3.09 2.09 -16.47
CA GLY A 34 3.37 2.44 -17.86
C GLY A 34 2.10 2.62 -18.69
N GLN A 35 2.15 3.49 -19.70
CA GLN A 35 1.13 3.59 -20.76
C GLN A 35 1.77 3.61 -22.15
N GLU A 36 1.01 3.25 -23.19
CA GLU A 36 1.53 3.22 -24.57
C GLU A 36 1.99 4.58 -25.09
N ASN A 37 1.54 5.68 -24.48
CA ASN A 37 1.75 7.04 -24.95
C ASN A 37 3.00 7.74 -24.39
N TRP A 38 3.76 7.12 -23.49
CA TRP A 38 4.89 7.76 -22.80
C TRP A 38 6.14 6.88 -22.80
N GLY A 39 6.97 6.96 -23.84
CA GLY A 39 8.21 6.18 -23.95
C GLY A 39 8.00 4.75 -24.46
N ALA A 40 9.01 3.90 -24.29
CA ALA A 40 8.94 2.51 -24.77
C ALA A 40 7.96 1.69 -23.92
N VAL A 41 7.00 1.03 -24.58
CA VAL A 41 6.05 0.11 -23.96
C VAL A 41 6.81 -0.94 -23.16
N GLY A 42 6.54 -1.02 -21.85
CA GLY A 42 7.21 -1.97 -20.97
C GLY A 42 8.49 -1.46 -20.29
N ALA A 43 8.91 -0.22 -20.53
CA ALA A 43 10.07 0.40 -19.86
C ALA A 43 9.74 1.70 -19.11
N ASN A 44 8.49 2.13 -19.13
CA ASN A 44 8.02 3.44 -18.67
C ASN A 44 7.22 3.39 -17.36
N GLY A 45 7.56 2.46 -16.47
CA GLY A 45 6.95 2.37 -15.14
C GLY A 45 7.15 3.64 -14.31
N GLY A 46 6.34 3.80 -13.27
CA GLY A 46 6.49 4.86 -12.28
C GLY A 46 7.20 4.34 -11.03
N SER A 47 8.12 5.14 -10.47
CA SER A 47 8.63 4.92 -9.12
C SER A 47 8.15 6.04 -8.22
N VAL A 48 7.45 5.72 -7.13
CA VAL A 48 6.81 6.74 -6.30
C VAL A 48 6.92 6.42 -4.81
N THR A 49 7.25 7.46 -4.05
CA THR A 49 7.13 7.45 -2.59
C THR A 49 5.94 8.32 -2.18
N LEU A 50 4.92 7.71 -1.59
CA LEU A 50 3.79 8.40 -0.96
C LEU A 50 4.07 8.53 0.54
N VAL A 51 4.18 9.77 1.00
CA VAL A 51 4.34 10.12 2.42
C VAL A 51 3.05 10.72 2.94
N ALA A 52 2.42 10.04 3.88
CA ALA A 52 1.22 10.48 4.59
C ALA A 52 1.59 10.82 6.04
N ASN A 53 1.31 12.05 6.47
CA ASN A 53 1.56 12.50 7.84
C ASN A 53 0.32 13.17 8.43
N ASN A 54 -0.27 12.63 9.50
CA ASN A 54 -1.56 13.10 10.01
C ASN A 54 -2.59 13.22 8.86
N GLN A 55 -2.71 12.15 8.08
CA GLN A 55 -3.47 12.15 6.84
C GLN A 55 -4.42 10.97 6.81
N VAL A 56 -5.68 11.25 6.46
CA VAL A 56 -6.67 10.23 6.12
C VAL A 56 -6.66 10.05 4.61
N LEU A 57 -6.58 8.80 4.17
CA LEU A 57 -6.49 8.38 2.77
C LEU A 57 -7.54 7.29 2.52
N GLU A 58 -8.42 7.53 1.55
CA GLU A 58 -9.46 6.58 1.14
C GLU A 58 -9.34 6.27 -0.35
N GLY A 59 -9.19 4.99 -0.67
CA GLY A 59 -9.07 4.47 -2.03
C GLY A 59 -7.89 3.51 -2.21
N ASP A 60 -7.87 2.85 -3.36
CA ASP A 60 -6.91 1.81 -3.68
C ASP A 60 -5.56 2.42 -4.14
N ILE A 61 -4.48 1.67 -3.89
CA ILE A 61 -3.15 1.92 -4.46
C ILE A 61 -2.84 0.76 -5.40
N VAL A 62 -2.61 1.08 -6.68
CA VAL A 62 -2.38 0.07 -7.72
C VAL A 62 -1.05 0.33 -8.42
N SER A 63 -0.32 -0.75 -8.74
CA SER A 63 0.95 -0.66 -9.44
C SER A 63 1.19 -1.88 -10.33
N ASP A 64 1.84 -1.65 -11.48
CA ASP A 64 2.13 -2.68 -12.48
C ASP A 64 3.54 -3.29 -12.32
N ARG A 65 3.83 -4.29 -13.16
CA ARG A 65 5.07 -5.11 -13.10
C ARG A 65 6.36 -4.39 -13.42
N ILE A 66 6.29 -3.14 -13.84
CA ILE A 66 7.46 -2.30 -14.12
C ILE A 66 7.53 -1.10 -13.19
N SER A 67 6.61 -0.98 -12.24
CA SER A 67 6.46 0.16 -11.33
C SER A 67 6.72 -0.22 -9.87
N SER A 68 7.22 0.76 -9.12
CA SER A 68 7.63 0.61 -7.73
C SER A 68 6.91 1.63 -6.85
N VAL A 69 6.39 1.19 -5.72
CA VAL A 69 5.66 2.05 -4.77
C VAL A 69 6.21 1.90 -3.36
N VAL A 70 6.49 3.02 -2.70
CA VAL A 70 6.81 3.09 -1.27
C VAL A 70 5.74 3.92 -0.58
N ILE A 71 5.16 3.41 0.50
CA ILE A 71 4.14 4.08 1.29
C ILE A 71 4.68 4.27 2.72
N GLN A 72 4.59 5.49 3.23
CA GLN A 72 4.99 5.84 4.59
C GLN A 72 3.81 6.49 5.31
N LEU A 73 3.22 5.76 6.26
CA LEU A 73 2.14 6.26 7.12
C LEU A 73 2.72 6.67 8.46
N ARG A 74 2.63 7.96 8.79
CA ARG A 74 3.13 8.51 10.05
C ARG A 74 2.19 9.54 10.67
N GLY A 75 2.43 9.88 11.94
CA GLY A 75 1.74 10.95 12.66
C GLY A 75 0.24 10.76 12.69
N ASN A 76 -0.25 9.58 13.07
CA ASN A 76 -1.67 9.23 13.08
C ASN A 76 -2.31 9.28 11.68
N SER A 77 -1.69 8.61 10.70
CA SER A 77 -2.25 8.48 9.35
C SER A 77 -3.07 7.20 9.20
N HIS A 78 -4.12 7.26 8.40
CA HIS A 78 -5.04 6.14 8.18
C HIS A 78 -5.23 5.93 6.69
N LEU A 79 -4.91 4.73 6.20
CA LEU A 79 -5.18 4.31 4.83
C LEU A 79 -6.31 3.28 4.83
N THR A 80 -7.41 3.59 4.14
CA THR A 80 -8.51 2.65 3.89
C THR A 80 -8.58 2.33 2.40
N GLY A 81 -8.34 1.08 2.03
CA GLY A 81 -8.32 0.65 0.63
C GLY A 81 -7.58 -0.67 0.42
N ALA A 82 -7.53 -1.12 -0.82
CA ALA A 82 -6.69 -2.23 -1.24
C ALA A 82 -5.34 -1.74 -1.74
N VAL A 83 -4.27 -2.47 -1.43
CA VAL A 83 -2.91 -2.15 -1.86
C VAL A 83 -2.39 -3.28 -2.74
N ASN A 84 -2.11 -2.96 -4.01
CA ASN A 84 -1.70 -3.92 -5.03
C ASN A 84 -2.59 -5.18 -5.09
N PRO A 85 -3.93 -5.03 -5.22
CA PRO A 85 -4.86 -6.16 -5.19
C PRO A 85 -4.68 -7.18 -6.33
N SER A 86 -3.99 -6.78 -7.42
CA SER A 86 -3.69 -7.66 -8.56
C SER A 86 -2.37 -8.43 -8.41
N ASP A 87 -1.61 -8.15 -7.36
CA ASP A 87 -0.27 -8.69 -7.14
C ASP A 87 0.67 -8.60 -8.36
N THR A 88 0.75 -7.40 -8.93
CA THR A 88 1.53 -7.20 -10.15
C THR A 88 2.69 -6.24 -9.98
N SER A 89 2.88 -5.62 -8.82
CA SER A 89 3.90 -4.58 -8.65
C SER A 89 5.31 -5.13 -8.81
N ARG A 90 6.23 -4.37 -9.43
CA ARG A 90 7.67 -4.73 -9.44
C ARG A 90 8.22 -4.80 -8.01
N SER A 91 7.86 -3.82 -7.18
CA SER A 91 8.16 -3.78 -5.76
C SER A 91 7.15 -2.89 -5.05
N LEU A 92 6.74 -3.30 -3.85
CA LEU A 92 5.89 -2.46 -3.01
C LEU A 92 6.31 -2.57 -1.55
N ALA A 93 6.51 -1.42 -0.91
CA ALA A 93 6.85 -1.32 0.50
C ALA A 93 5.87 -0.44 1.27
N LEU A 94 5.49 -0.88 2.48
CA LEU A 94 4.71 -0.11 3.45
C LEU A 94 5.48 0.00 4.77
N SER A 95 5.52 1.21 5.31
CA SER A 95 5.93 1.47 6.69
C SER A 95 4.81 2.20 7.43
N LEU A 96 4.48 1.69 8.63
CA LEU A 96 3.57 2.34 9.56
C LEU A 96 4.36 2.78 10.80
N ASP A 97 4.08 3.95 11.34
CA ASP A 97 4.39 4.19 12.75
C ASP A 97 3.31 3.57 13.65
N ALA A 98 3.59 3.50 14.96
CA ALA A 98 2.71 2.87 15.94
C ALA A 98 1.32 3.53 16.06
N THR A 99 1.15 4.75 15.55
CA THR A 99 -0.12 5.51 15.59
C THR A 99 -0.93 5.38 14.30
N SER A 100 -0.34 4.84 13.24
CA SER A 100 -0.94 4.79 11.91
C SER A 100 -1.56 3.43 11.62
N THR A 101 -2.59 3.41 10.77
CA THR A 101 -3.36 2.19 10.50
C THR A 101 -3.61 1.95 9.01
N LEU A 102 -3.83 0.67 8.68
CA LEU A 102 -4.31 0.20 7.39
C LEU A 102 -5.65 -0.53 7.58
N THR A 103 -6.66 -0.18 6.80
CA THR A 103 -7.94 -0.88 6.75
C THR A 103 -8.17 -1.43 5.34
N LEU A 104 -8.26 -2.76 5.23
CA LEU A 104 -8.42 -3.44 3.95
C LEU A 104 -9.87 -3.37 3.45
N THR A 105 -10.01 -3.22 2.13
CA THR A 105 -11.29 -3.32 1.41
C THR A 105 -11.32 -4.50 0.43
N LYS A 106 -10.15 -5.11 0.16
CA LYS A 106 -9.92 -6.34 -0.63
C LYS A 106 -8.62 -6.98 -0.16
N ASN A 107 -8.37 -8.22 -0.60
CA ASN A 107 -7.06 -8.84 -0.45
C ASN A 107 -5.97 -7.94 -1.05
N SER A 108 -4.86 -7.81 -0.33
CA SER A 108 -3.77 -6.88 -0.66
C SER A 108 -2.41 -7.57 -0.57
N TYR A 109 -1.46 -7.15 -1.39
CA TYR A 109 -0.15 -7.77 -1.53
C TYR A 109 0.94 -6.71 -1.33
N ILE A 110 1.58 -6.75 -0.17
CA ILE A 110 2.60 -5.80 0.26
C ILE A 110 3.85 -6.60 0.66
N PRO A 111 4.76 -6.91 -0.30
CA PRO A 111 5.90 -7.78 -0.05
C PRO A 111 6.77 -7.31 1.12
N GLN A 112 7.07 -6.00 1.18
CA GLN A 112 7.85 -5.43 2.27
C GLN A 112 6.95 -4.61 3.20
N ILE A 113 6.76 -5.08 4.44
CA ILE A 113 6.00 -4.36 5.46
C ILE A 113 6.82 -4.21 6.75
N SER A 114 6.70 -3.05 7.38
CA SER A 114 7.35 -2.73 8.66
C SER A 114 6.44 -1.88 9.55
N GLY A 115 6.66 -1.95 10.86
CA GLY A 115 5.86 -1.22 11.84
C GLY A 115 4.48 -1.83 12.12
N VAL A 116 4.30 -3.11 11.82
CA VAL A 116 3.14 -3.86 12.29
C VAL A 116 3.21 -3.94 13.82
N VAL A 117 2.14 -3.52 14.49
CA VAL A 117 2.02 -3.60 15.94
C VAL A 117 1.35 -4.93 16.28
N LEU A 118 2.05 -5.77 17.03
CA LEU A 118 1.58 -7.11 17.39
C LEU A 118 1.14 -7.15 18.86
N SER A 119 -0.01 -7.78 19.10
CA SER A 119 -0.47 -8.19 20.43
C SER A 119 -0.81 -9.68 20.35
N ASP A 120 0.01 -10.51 21.01
CA ASP A 120 0.00 -11.97 20.84
C ASP A 120 0.07 -12.38 19.35
N ASN A 121 -0.97 -13.07 18.87
CA ASN A 121 -1.09 -13.50 17.48
C ASN A 121 -1.92 -12.54 16.60
N HIS A 122 -2.11 -11.28 17.03
CA HIS A 122 -2.91 -10.28 16.31
C HIS A 122 -2.05 -9.10 15.86
N ALA A 123 -2.22 -8.69 14.60
CA ALA A 123 -1.76 -7.39 14.12
C ALA A 123 -2.86 -6.35 14.37
N ILE A 124 -2.62 -5.42 15.30
CA ILE A 124 -3.68 -4.56 15.85
C ILE A 124 -3.81 -3.20 15.15
N ASN A 125 -2.79 -2.79 14.39
CA ASN A 125 -2.85 -1.59 13.56
C ASN A 125 -3.28 -1.87 12.11
N ILE A 126 -3.76 -3.08 11.84
CA ILE A 126 -4.27 -3.49 10.53
C ILE A 126 -5.66 -4.13 10.70
N THR A 127 -6.67 -3.52 10.08
CA THR A 127 -8.03 -4.04 10.04
C THR A 127 -8.26 -4.77 8.74
N GLY A 128 -8.60 -6.06 8.80
CA GLY A 128 -8.74 -6.93 7.63
C GLY A 128 -10.12 -6.88 6.98
N ASN A 129 -11.21 -6.62 7.72
CA ASN A 129 -12.59 -6.68 7.20
C ASN A 129 -12.89 -8.00 6.45
N ASN A 130 -12.41 -9.13 6.98
CA ASN A 130 -12.44 -10.47 6.37
C ASN A 130 -11.57 -10.64 5.11
N PHE A 131 -10.71 -9.66 4.78
CA PHE A 131 -9.69 -9.76 3.75
C PHE A 131 -8.32 -10.05 4.34
N ASN A 132 -7.44 -10.60 3.49
CA ASN A 132 -6.08 -10.94 3.86
C ASN A 132 -5.06 -9.94 3.33
N LEU A 133 -3.98 -9.79 4.07
CA LEU A 133 -2.78 -9.08 3.64
C LEU A 133 -1.65 -10.08 3.47
N TYR A 134 -1.02 -10.09 2.29
CA TYR A 134 0.07 -10.98 1.96
C TYR A 134 1.40 -10.22 1.99
N TYR A 135 2.44 -10.84 2.54
CA TYR A 135 3.77 -10.25 2.66
C TYR A 135 4.88 -11.27 2.36
N ASP A 136 6.03 -10.80 1.87
CA ASP A 136 7.20 -11.66 1.67
C ASP A 136 8.00 -11.80 2.98
N PRO A 137 8.15 -13.01 3.53
CA PRO A 137 8.91 -13.23 4.76
C PRO A 137 10.40 -12.87 4.65
N ALA A 138 10.98 -12.91 3.45
CA ALA A 138 12.37 -12.51 3.23
C ALA A 138 12.55 -10.99 3.32
N LEU A 139 11.53 -10.21 2.94
CA LEU A 139 11.56 -8.74 2.96
C LEU A 139 10.98 -8.15 4.25
N SER A 140 10.17 -8.91 4.98
CA SER A 140 9.48 -8.49 6.20
C SER A 140 9.91 -9.30 7.42
N SER A 141 11.23 -9.38 7.65
CA SER A 141 11.85 -10.24 8.67
C SER A 141 11.29 -10.08 10.08
N SER A 142 10.80 -8.89 10.44
CA SER A 142 10.15 -8.61 11.74
C SER A 142 8.90 -9.46 12.01
N LEU A 143 8.25 -10.00 10.97
CA LEU A 143 7.08 -10.87 11.08
C LEU A 143 7.46 -12.36 11.21
N GLY A 144 8.75 -12.70 11.08
CA GLY A 144 9.27 -14.04 11.31
C GLY A 144 8.64 -15.14 10.44
N GLY A 145 8.04 -14.79 9.30
CA GLY A 145 7.33 -15.74 8.42
C GLY A 145 6.09 -16.38 9.05
N LYS A 146 5.48 -15.72 10.05
CA LYS A 146 4.28 -16.21 10.74
C LYS A 146 3.00 -15.61 10.17
N THR A 147 1.89 -16.28 10.48
CA THR A 147 0.54 -15.78 10.22
C THR A 147 0.00 -15.07 11.45
N TYR A 148 -0.59 -13.89 11.26
CA TYR A 148 -1.24 -13.13 12.33
C TYR A 148 -2.71 -12.86 11.98
N GLN A 149 -3.58 -12.86 12.98
CA GLN A 149 -4.97 -12.46 12.82
C GLN A 149 -5.07 -10.94 12.67
N LEU A 150 -6.00 -10.47 11.84
CA LEU A 150 -6.27 -9.04 11.67
C LEU A 150 -7.49 -8.61 12.48
N THR A 151 -7.51 -7.36 12.93
CA THR A 151 -8.69 -6.75 13.53
C THR A 151 -9.85 -6.80 12.52
N GLY A 152 -11.06 -7.15 12.95
CA GLY A 152 -12.23 -7.21 12.05
C GLY A 152 -12.21 -8.38 11.05
N GLY A 153 -11.42 -9.42 11.30
CA GLY A 153 -11.38 -10.66 10.51
C GLY A 153 -10.37 -10.63 9.36
N GLY A 154 -9.95 -11.81 8.90
CA GLY A 154 -8.86 -11.98 7.93
C GLY A 154 -7.50 -12.23 8.58
N SER A 155 -6.44 -12.32 7.78
CA SER A 155 -5.09 -12.65 8.26
C SER A 155 -3.98 -11.94 7.50
N LEU A 156 -2.90 -11.62 8.20
CA LEU A 156 -1.59 -11.26 7.66
C LEU A 156 -0.80 -12.55 7.41
N LEU A 157 -0.53 -12.87 6.14
CA LEU A 157 -0.06 -14.17 5.68
C LEU A 157 1.29 -14.05 4.93
N PRO A 158 2.25 -14.94 5.17
CA PRO A 158 3.44 -15.02 4.34
C PRO A 158 3.10 -15.52 2.93
N HIS A 159 3.61 -14.85 1.90
CA HIS A 159 3.49 -15.15 0.48
C HIS A 159 4.75 -14.66 -0.25
N PRO A 160 5.49 -15.55 -0.93
CA PRO A 160 6.69 -15.18 -1.69
C PRO A 160 6.37 -14.37 -2.95
#